data_AF-A0A644WWM0-F1
#
_entry.id   AF-A0A644WWM0-F1
#
_cell.length_a   1.000
_cell.length_b   1.000
_cell.length_c   1.000
_cell.angle_alpha   90.00
_cell.angle_beta   90.00
_cell.angle_gamma   90.00
#
_symmetry.space_group_name_H-M   'P 1'
#
loop_
_entity.id
_entity.type
_entity.pdbx_description
1 polymer ?
#
loop_
_entity_poly.entity_id
_entity_poly.type
_entity_poly.pdbx_seq_one_letter_code
_entity_poly.pdbx_strand_id
1 'polypeptide(L)'
;MAIKKFSVRDLLRVIVVWTIINVFFNATALFLTDYLNDSLLHLTFNFTSFFSFITFQSCYFGLILTVSACILRKKFIVLYAYSLIQFIVLHLVFFYCLKTEEGVLNFITDMSGIPLKIINNSGTDISYVLAYFFPIEGLFDGGIFWPDNLERFYLLIILVPILYNFFLTWLADRVVKILWKLNFDKGQRI
;
A
#
# COMPACT_ATOMS: atom_id res chain seq x y z
N MET A 1 -25.58 -7.19 -22.29
CA MET A 1 -24.12 -7.32 -22.18
C MET A 1 -23.81 -8.24 -21.00
N ALA A 2 -23.36 -9.48 -21.25
CA ALA A 2 -23.22 -10.48 -20.19
C ALA A 2 -22.19 -10.04 -19.14
N ILE A 3 -22.61 -10.02 -17.88
CA ILE A 3 -21.75 -9.73 -16.73
C ILE A 3 -20.71 -10.86 -16.66
N LYS A 4 -19.50 -10.63 -17.18
CA LYS A 4 -18.38 -11.55 -16.93
C LYS A 4 -18.10 -11.49 -15.43
N LYS A 5 -18.53 -12.49 -14.66
CA LYS A 5 -18.06 -12.69 -13.30
C LYS A 5 -16.55 -12.97 -13.32
N PHE A 6 -15.85 -12.66 -12.23
CA PHE A 6 -14.48 -13.14 -12.07
C PHE A 6 -14.52 -14.66 -11.90
N SER A 7 -13.72 -15.41 -12.68
CA SER A 7 -13.46 -16.80 -12.34
C SER A 7 -12.46 -16.88 -11.19
N VAL A 8 -12.45 -17.98 -10.44
CA VAL A 8 -11.47 -18.22 -9.37
C VAL A 8 -10.03 -18.11 -9.91
N ARG A 9 -9.80 -18.61 -11.13
CA ARG A 9 -8.51 -18.51 -11.82
C ARG A 9 -8.13 -17.05 -12.11
N ASP A 10 -9.08 -16.21 -12.48
CA ASP A 10 -8.83 -14.79 -12.74
C ASP A 10 -8.48 -14.05 -11.45
N LEU A 11 -9.17 -14.34 -10.33
CA LEU A 11 -8.86 -13.75 -9.03
C LEU A 11 -7.45 -14.11 -8.57
N LEU A 12 -7.11 -15.40 -8.60
CA LEU A 12 -5.77 -15.88 -8.23
C LEU A 12 -4.68 -15.21 -9.06
N ARG A 13 -4.88 -15.07 -10.38
CA ARG A 13 -3.92 -14.38 -11.25
C ARG A 13 -3.73 -12.92 -10.86
N VAL A 14 -4.81 -12.20 -10.58
CA VAL A 14 -4.73 -10.80 -10.14
C VAL A 14 -3.99 -10.69 -8.81
N ILE A 15 -4.29 -11.56 -7.84
CA ILE A 15 -3.60 -11.59 -6.53
C ILE A 15 -2.10 -11.84 -6.71
N VAL A 16 -1.73 -12.87 -7.45
CA VAL A 16 -0.31 -13.22 -7.67
C VAL A 16 0.42 -12.09 -8.40
N VAL A 17 -0.15 -11.54 -9.48
CA VAL A 17 0.48 -10.45 -10.23
C VAL A 17 0.62 -9.21 -9.35
N TRP A 18 -0.42 -8.85 -8.60
CA TRP A 18 -0.38 -7.70 -7.69
C TRP A 18 0.71 -7.87 -6.62
N THR A 19 0.77 -9.04 -5.98
CA THR A 19 1.80 -9.35 -4.97
C THR A 19 3.22 -9.28 -5.55
N ILE A 20 3.47 -9.84 -6.73
CA ILE A 20 4.79 -9.79 -7.37
C ILE A 20 5.21 -8.34 -7.65
N ILE A 21 4.29 -7.53 -8.18
CA ILE A 21 4.56 -6.11 -8.45
C ILE A 21 4.80 -5.36 -7.13
N ASN A 22 4.01 -5.61 -6.09
CA ASN A 22 4.16 -4.99 -4.77
C ASN A 22 5.53 -5.33 -4.14
N VAL A 23 5.94 -6.60 -4.21
CA VAL A 23 7.27 -7.07 -3.79
C VAL A 23 8.35 -6.32 -4.56
N PHE A 24 8.25 -6.25 -5.90
CA PHE A 24 9.26 -5.64 -6.73
C PHE A 24 9.50 -4.16 -6.38
N PHE A 25 8.44 -3.36 -6.25
CA PHE A 25 8.56 -1.93 -5.97
C PHE A 25 9.06 -1.67 -4.55
N ASN A 26 8.52 -2.34 -3.54
CA ASN A 26 8.99 -2.14 -2.16
C ASN A 26 10.41 -2.66 -1.98
N ALA A 27 10.79 -3.80 -2.59
CA ALA A 27 12.17 -4.28 -2.52
C ALA A 27 13.14 -3.28 -3.16
N THR A 28 12.78 -2.73 -4.32
CA THR A 28 13.60 -1.69 -4.99
C THR A 28 13.75 -0.46 -4.11
N ALA A 29 12.65 -0.01 -3.48
CA ALA A 29 12.68 1.12 -2.56
C ALA A 29 13.53 0.82 -1.31
N LEU A 30 13.39 -0.37 -0.72
CA LEU A 30 14.20 -0.81 0.41
C LEU A 30 15.70 -0.82 0.07
N PHE A 31 16.08 -1.42 -1.07
CA PHE A 31 17.46 -1.40 -1.53
C PHE A 31 18.00 0.01 -1.74
N LEU A 32 17.17 0.92 -2.27
CA LEU A 32 17.56 2.31 -2.45
C LEU A 32 17.75 3.02 -1.11
N THR A 33 16.88 2.80 -0.13
CA THR A 33 17.03 3.33 1.23
C THR A 33 18.32 2.82 1.88
N ASP A 34 18.58 1.51 1.81
CA ASP A 34 19.79 0.91 2.38
C ASP A 34 21.07 1.45 1.70
N TYR A 35 21.02 1.68 0.38
CA TYR A 35 22.11 2.31 -0.37
C TYR A 35 22.35 3.77 0.04
N LEU A 36 21.28 4.55 0.23
CA LEU A 36 21.38 5.96 0.64
C LEU A 36 21.84 6.11 2.10
N ASN A 37 21.63 5.11 2.95
CA ASN A 37 21.94 5.17 4.37
C ASN A 37 23.33 4.58 4.72
N ASP A 38 24.14 4.16 3.73
CA ASP A 38 25.45 3.53 3.91
C ASP A 38 25.46 2.34 4.91
N SER A 39 24.30 1.71 5.16
CA SER A 39 24.08 0.79 6.28
C SER A 39 23.75 -0.65 5.85
N LEU A 40 24.62 -1.26 5.02
CA LEU A 40 24.49 -2.67 4.62
C LEU A 40 24.44 -3.67 5.80
N LEU A 41 24.79 -3.25 7.01
CA LEU A 41 24.81 -4.07 8.23
C LEU A 41 23.41 -4.45 8.76
N HIS A 42 22.33 -3.76 8.36
CA HIS A 42 20.96 -4.00 8.86
C HIS A 42 20.05 -4.79 7.91
N LEU A 43 20.58 -5.26 6.78
CA LEU A 43 19.83 -5.92 5.70
C LEU A 43 18.94 -7.07 6.23
N THR A 44 19.46 -7.94 7.10
CA THR A 44 18.74 -9.13 7.59
C THR A 44 17.51 -8.78 8.46
N PHE A 45 17.60 -7.73 9.28
CA PHE A 45 16.48 -7.25 10.09
C PHE A 45 15.42 -6.60 9.20
N ASN A 46 15.87 -5.83 8.20
CA ASN A 46 15.01 -5.21 7.20
C ASN A 46 14.26 -6.25 6.36
N PHE A 47 14.91 -7.36 6.00
CA PHE A 47 14.27 -8.46 5.25
C PHE A 47 13.11 -9.14 6.00
N THR A 48 13.26 -9.41 7.30
CA THR A 48 12.19 -10.08 8.07
C THR A 48 10.95 -9.19 8.19
N SER A 49 11.17 -7.91 8.48
CA SER A 49 10.10 -6.91 8.57
C SER A 49 9.43 -6.68 7.22
N PHE A 50 10.21 -6.63 6.13
CA PHE A 50 9.75 -6.53 4.76
C PHE A 50 8.78 -7.65 4.38
N PHE A 51 9.16 -8.91 4.61
CA PHE A 51 8.30 -10.05 4.28
C PHE A 51 7.02 -10.09 5.10
N SER A 52 7.08 -9.76 6.39
CA SER A 52 5.91 -9.69 7.26
C SER A 52 4.88 -8.70 6.74
N PHE A 53 5.35 -7.49 6.43
CA PHE A 53 4.53 -6.40 5.90
C PHE A 53 3.94 -6.71 4.52
N ILE A 54 4.74 -7.19 3.57
CA ILE A 54 4.27 -7.58 2.22
C ILE A 54 3.24 -8.70 2.29
N THR A 55 3.43 -9.65 3.20
CA THR A 55 2.48 -10.75 3.42
C THR A 55 1.15 -10.21 3.92
N PHE A 56 1.17 -9.31 4.90
CA PHE A 56 -0.05 -8.66 5.40
C PHE A 56 -0.80 -7.94 4.28
N GLN A 57 -0.11 -7.10 3.50
CA GLN A 57 -0.74 -6.35 2.40
C GLN A 57 -1.32 -7.27 1.32
N SER A 58 -0.59 -8.32 0.95
CA SER A 58 -1.02 -9.30 -0.05
C SER A 58 -2.24 -10.10 0.41
N CYS A 59 -2.25 -10.55 1.67
CA CYS A 59 -3.39 -11.23 2.28
C CYS A 59 -4.60 -10.31 2.36
N TYR A 60 -4.39 -9.05 2.77
CA TYR A 60 -5.49 -8.09 2.88
C TYR A 60 -6.07 -7.72 1.51
N PHE A 61 -5.21 -7.49 0.51
CA PHE A 61 -5.61 -7.31 -0.88
C PHE A 61 -6.43 -8.50 -1.39
N GLY A 62 -5.92 -9.72 -1.22
CA GLY A 62 -6.59 -10.94 -1.66
C GLY A 62 -7.95 -11.16 -1.01
N LEU A 63 -8.06 -10.88 0.29
CA LEU A 63 -9.32 -10.95 1.04
C LEU A 63 -10.33 -9.93 0.50
N ILE A 64 -9.94 -8.67 0.38
CA ILE A 64 -10.83 -7.61 -0.11
C ILE A 64 -11.27 -7.89 -1.55
N LEU A 65 -10.34 -8.29 -2.42
CA LEU A 65 -10.64 -8.61 -3.81
C LEU A 65 -11.65 -9.77 -3.89
N THR A 66 -11.46 -10.82 -3.09
CA THR A 66 -12.33 -12.00 -3.08
C THR A 66 -13.72 -11.65 -2.57
N VAL A 67 -13.83 -10.96 -1.43
CA VAL A 67 -15.11 -10.53 -0.86
C VAL A 67 -15.84 -9.60 -1.83
N SER A 68 -15.13 -8.64 -2.41
CA SER A 68 -15.69 -7.70 -3.37
C SER A 68 -16.16 -8.40 -4.64
N ALA A 69 -15.43 -9.40 -5.13
CA ALA A 69 -15.82 -10.20 -6.29
C ALA A 69 -17.10 -11.03 -6.05
N CYS A 70 -17.35 -11.46 -4.81
CA CYS A 70 -18.58 -12.16 -4.43
C CYS A 70 -19.80 -11.24 -4.38
N ILE A 71 -19.62 -10.00 -3.89
CA ILE A 71 -20.72 -9.05 -3.64
C ILE A 71 -21.02 -8.21 -4.90
N LEU A 72 -19.98 -7.70 -5.55
CA LEU A 72 -20.09 -6.68 -6.59
C LEU A 72 -20.11 -7.29 -7.99
N ARG A 73 -20.96 -6.73 -8.85
CA ARG A 73 -21.14 -7.20 -10.23
C ARG A 73 -20.19 -6.53 -11.24
N LYS A 74 -19.61 -5.37 -10.88
CA LYS A 74 -18.78 -4.55 -11.78
C LYS A 74 -17.30 -4.87 -11.57
N LYS A 75 -16.66 -5.51 -12.55
CA LYS A 75 -15.24 -5.91 -12.48
C LYS A 75 -14.29 -4.77 -12.13
N PHE A 76 -14.53 -3.58 -12.67
CA PHE A 76 -13.71 -2.40 -12.38
C PHE A 76 -13.76 -2.06 -10.89
N ILE A 77 -14.95 -2.01 -10.29
CA ILE A 77 -15.10 -1.68 -8.87
C ILE A 77 -14.44 -2.76 -7.99
N VAL A 78 -14.56 -4.04 -8.39
CA VAL A 78 -13.91 -5.15 -7.68
C VAL A 78 -12.40 -4.98 -7.65
N LEU A 79 -11.77 -4.67 -8.79
CA LEU A 79 -10.31 -4.51 -8.89
C LEU A 79 -9.81 -3.38 -7.98
N TYR A 80 -10.52 -2.26 -7.93
CA TYR A 80 -10.11 -1.09 -7.16
C TYR A 80 -10.66 -1.06 -5.73
N ALA A 81 -11.42 -2.08 -5.30
CA ALA A 81 -12.04 -2.10 -3.98
C ALA A 81 -11.01 -1.97 -2.84
N TYR A 82 -9.87 -2.66 -2.95
CA TYR A 82 -8.78 -2.52 -1.99
C TYR A 82 -8.24 -1.10 -1.92
N SER A 83 -7.88 -0.50 -3.07
CA SER A 83 -7.35 0.88 -3.12
C SER A 83 -8.37 1.89 -2.58
N LEU A 84 -9.67 1.69 -2.83
CA LEU A 84 -10.73 2.53 -2.28
C LEU A 84 -10.88 2.37 -0.77
N ILE A 85 -10.81 1.15 -0.24
CA ILE A 85 -10.84 0.91 1.20
C ILE A 85 -9.62 1.54 1.87
N GLN A 86 -8.43 1.38 1.29
CA GLN A 86 -7.21 2.02 1.78
C GLN A 86 -7.34 3.55 1.78
N PHE A 87 -7.87 4.13 0.72
CA PHE A 87 -8.18 5.56 0.66
C PHE A 87 -9.06 6.00 1.82
N ILE A 88 -10.17 5.30 2.07
CA ILE A 88 -11.10 5.65 3.14
C ILE A 88 -10.46 5.48 4.51
N VAL A 89 -9.85 4.33 4.78
CA VAL A 89 -9.29 3.98 6.08
C VAL A 89 -8.16 4.94 6.47
N LEU A 90 -7.23 5.23 5.56
CA LEU A 90 -6.11 6.13 5.85
C LEU A 90 -6.57 7.57 6.09
N HIS A 91 -7.56 8.06 5.34
CA HIS A 91 -8.14 9.38 5.61
C HIS A 91 -8.92 9.41 6.92
N LEU A 92 -9.72 8.38 7.23
CA LEU A 92 -10.43 8.30 8.51
C LEU A 92 -9.45 8.30 9.68
N VAL A 93 -8.36 7.53 9.59
CA VAL A 93 -7.30 7.53 10.60
C VAL A 93 -6.65 8.91 10.71
N PHE A 94 -6.34 9.55 9.57
CA PHE A 94 -5.78 10.89 9.55
C PHE A 94 -6.68 11.88 10.29
N PHE A 95 -7.94 11.99 9.89
CA PHE A 95 -8.90 12.91 10.50
C PHE A 95 -9.21 12.58 11.96
N TYR A 96 -9.25 11.30 12.34
CA TYR A 96 -9.46 10.87 13.72
C TYR A 96 -8.35 11.35 14.67
N CYS A 97 -7.12 11.42 14.16
CA CYS A 97 -5.95 11.85 14.93
C CYS A 97 -5.66 13.35 14.84
N LEU A 98 -6.46 14.12 14.10
CA LEU A 98 -6.33 15.58 14.08
C LEU A 98 -6.85 16.16 15.40
N LYS A 99 -6.00 16.93 16.07
CA LYS A 99 -6.31 17.65 17.31
C LYS A 99 -5.87 19.10 17.14
N THR A 100 -6.60 20.02 17.78
CA THR A 100 -6.16 21.41 17.87
C THR A 100 -5.42 21.59 19.18
N GLU A 101 -4.11 21.82 19.10
CA GLU A 101 -3.24 22.10 20.24
C GLU A 101 -2.60 23.47 20.02
N GLU A 102 -2.61 24.32 21.04
CA GLU A 102 -2.06 25.69 20.99
C GLU A 102 -2.60 26.56 19.82
N GLY A 103 -3.83 26.29 19.38
CA GLY A 103 -4.47 26.99 18.26
C GLY A 103 -4.02 26.52 16.87
N VAL A 104 -3.18 25.49 16.79
CA VAL A 104 -2.72 24.87 15.54
C VAL A 104 -3.30 23.47 15.40
N LEU A 105 -3.71 23.13 14.18
CA LEU A 105 -4.18 21.79 13.85
C LEU A 105 -2.97 20.86 13.70
N ASN A 106 -2.91 19.82 14.53
CA ASN A 106 -1.80 18.89 14.63
C ASN A 106 -2.31 17.46 14.48
N PHE A 107 -1.48 16.57 13.93
CA PHE A 107 -1.74 15.14 13.96
C PHE A 107 -1.09 14.57 15.23
N ILE A 108 -1.88 13.97 16.12
CA ILE A 108 -1.36 13.45 17.39
C ILE A 108 -1.94 12.06 17.63
N THR A 109 -1.07 11.06 17.78
CA THR A 109 -1.46 9.68 18.08
C THR A 109 -0.49 9.01 19.02
N ASP A 110 -0.94 7.96 19.72
CA ASP A 110 -0.04 7.10 20.49
C ASP A 110 0.78 6.20 19.56
N MET A 111 2.06 6.03 19.87
CA MET A 111 3.03 5.18 19.15
C MET A 111 2.66 3.69 19.19
N SER A 112 1.93 3.25 20.21
CA SER A 112 1.42 1.87 20.33
C SER A 112 -0.04 1.72 19.86
N GLY A 113 -0.65 2.83 19.48
CA GLY A 113 -2.07 2.95 19.16
C GLY A 113 -2.47 2.25 17.87
N ILE A 114 -3.77 1.98 17.75
CA ILE A 114 -4.38 1.44 16.53
C ILE A 114 -4.12 2.33 15.30
N PRO A 115 -4.24 3.68 15.38
CA PRO A 115 -4.00 4.56 14.23
C PRO A 115 -2.63 4.35 13.57
N LEU A 116 -1.56 4.37 14.37
CA LEU A 116 -0.20 4.23 13.85
C LEU A 116 0.05 2.81 13.30
N LYS A 117 -0.52 1.78 13.91
CA LYS A 117 -0.47 0.41 13.38
C LYS A 117 -1.15 0.30 12.01
N ILE A 118 -2.30 0.93 11.82
CA ILE A 118 -2.99 0.96 10.52
C ILE A 118 -2.14 1.66 9.48
N ILE A 119 -1.57 2.83 9.81
CA ILE A 119 -0.67 3.59 8.93
C ILE A 119 0.53 2.72 8.53
N ASN A 120 1.22 2.13 9.51
CA ASN A 120 2.42 1.31 9.26
C ASN A 120 2.12 0.11 8.36
N ASN A 121 1.01 -0.59 8.59
CA ASN A 121 0.60 -1.74 7.79
C ASN A 121 0.11 -1.37 6.38
N SER A 122 -0.25 -0.11 6.16
CA SER A 122 -0.76 0.40 4.89
C SER A 122 0.29 1.19 4.11
N GLY A 123 1.48 1.38 4.68
CA GLY A 123 2.55 2.20 4.11
C GLY A 123 3.17 1.63 2.83
N THR A 124 4.32 2.14 2.46
CA THR A 124 5.18 1.60 1.40
C THR A 124 6.61 2.03 1.66
N ASP A 125 7.58 1.19 1.30
CA ASP A 125 9.01 1.53 1.37
C ASP A 125 9.36 2.77 0.53
N ILE A 126 8.53 3.11 -0.47
CA ILE A 126 8.67 4.35 -1.24
C ILE A 126 8.49 5.59 -0.35
N SER A 127 7.56 5.55 0.62
CA SER A 127 7.37 6.67 1.56
C SER A 127 8.63 6.88 2.41
N TYR A 128 9.31 5.80 2.80
CA TYR A 128 10.55 5.87 3.57
C TYR A 128 11.73 6.39 2.73
N VAL A 129 11.84 5.98 1.46
CA VAL A 129 12.82 6.57 0.52
C VAL A 129 12.59 8.08 0.39
N LEU A 130 11.34 8.50 0.19
CA LEU A 130 11.02 9.93 0.06
C LEU A 130 11.29 10.70 1.35
N ALA A 131 11.06 10.08 2.51
CA ALA A 131 11.38 10.67 3.80
C ALA A 131 12.89 10.90 4.01
N TYR A 132 13.77 10.20 3.30
CA TYR A 132 15.20 10.51 3.29
C TYR A 132 15.49 11.91 2.72
N PHE A 133 14.79 12.29 1.64
CA PHE A 133 14.95 13.61 1.00
C PHE A 133 14.08 14.69 1.65
N PHE A 134 12.95 14.30 2.24
CA PHE A 134 11.97 15.18 2.87
C PHE A 134 11.67 14.66 4.28
N PRO A 135 12.58 14.87 5.25
CA PRO A 135 12.47 14.27 6.58
C PRO A 135 11.18 14.66 7.29
N ILE A 136 10.58 13.70 7.97
CA ILE A 136 9.44 13.91 8.87
C ILE A 136 10.03 14.11 10.26
N GLU A 137 10.12 15.37 10.66
CA GLU A 137 10.51 15.78 12.01
C GLU A 137 9.29 15.79 12.93
N GLY A 138 9.52 15.63 14.23
CA GLY A 138 8.44 15.55 15.21
C GLY A 138 8.90 15.19 16.62
N LEU A 139 7.97 15.35 17.55
CA LEU A 139 8.10 14.87 18.92
C LEU A 139 7.73 13.38 19.01
N PHE A 140 8.65 12.63 19.61
CA PHE A 140 8.50 11.20 19.93
C PHE A 140 8.76 11.00 21.43
N ASP A 141 7.97 11.66 22.27
CA ASP A 141 8.14 11.63 23.73
C ASP A 141 6.91 11.03 24.42
N GLY A 142 7.13 10.33 25.54
CA GLY A 142 6.06 9.77 26.37
C GLY A 142 5.16 8.74 25.69
N GLY A 143 5.56 8.20 24.53
CA GLY A 143 4.73 7.29 23.73
C GLY A 143 3.76 7.99 22.76
N ILE A 144 3.89 9.31 22.57
CA ILE A 144 3.12 10.10 21.61
C ILE A 144 3.95 10.30 20.34
N PHE A 145 3.26 10.29 19.20
CA PHE A 145 3.74 10.70 17.90
C PHE A 145 3.08 12.00 17.49
N TRP A 146 3.89 13.02 17.26
CA TRP A 146 3.44 14.34 16.83
C TRP A 146 4.42 14.89 15.78
N PRO A 147 4.11 14.82 14.48
CA PRO A 147 4.96 15.39 13.44
C PRO A 147 4.86 16.91 13.42
N ASP A 148 5.99 17.58 13.25
CA ASP A 148 6.10 19.05 13.25
C ASP A 148 5.44 19.68 12.01
N ASN A 149 5.41 18.94 10.90
CA ASN A 149 4.82 19.40 9.64
C ASN A 149 3.68 18.47 9.20
N LEU A 150 2.45 18.90 9.49
CA LEU A 150 1.23 18.17 9.16
C LEU A 150 1.09 17.89 7.66
N GLU A 151 1.40 18.87 6.81
CA GLU A 151 1.25 18.75 5.36
C GLU A 151 2.23 17.72 4.79
N ARG A 152 3.50 17.78 5.20
CA ARG A 152 4.53 16.83 4.78
C ARG A 152 4.19 15.42 5.26
N PHE A 153 3.74 15.28 6.50
CA PHE A 153 3.27 14.01 7.03
C PHE A 153 2.10 13.46 6.21
N TYR A 154 1.08 14.28 5.93
CA TYR A 154 -0.05 13.88 5.11
C TYR A 154 0.40 13.44 3.70
N LEU A 155 1.26 14.20 3.03
CA LEU A 155 1.73 13.85 1.69
C LEU A 155 2.50 12.53 1.67
N LEU A 156 3.48 12.36 2.55
CA LEU A 156 4.39 11.21 2.51
C LEU A 156 3.80 9.93 3.12
N ILE A 157 3.00 10.06 4.18
CA ILE A 157 2.54 8.92 4.99
C ILE A 157 1.08 8.55 4.70
N ILE A 158 0.26 9.50 4.24
CA ILE A 158 -1.14 9.23 3.89
C ILE A 158 -1.31 9.16 2.37
N LEU A 159 -0.91 10.20 1.65
CA LEU A 159 -1.22 10.32 0.23
C LEU A 159 -0.36 9.40 -0.65
N VAL A 160 0.96 9.31 -0.42
CA VAL A 160 1.85 8.43 -1.20
C VAL A 160 1.40 6.96 -1.14
N PRO A 161 1.11 6.36 0.04
CA PRO A 161 0.63 4.98 0.09
C PRO A 161 -0.71 4.77 -0.63
N ILE A 162 -1.61 5.75 -0.58
CA ILE A 162 -2.87 5.70 -1.33
C ILE A 162 -2.60 5.67 -2.83
N LEU A 163 -1.83 6.63 -3.34
CA LEU A 163 -1.49 6.71 -4.76
C LEU A 163 -0.75 5.47 -5.23
N TYR A 164 0.16 4.96 -4.40
CA TYR A 164 0.87 3.71 -4.62
C TYR A 164 -0.10 2.53 -4.80
N ASN A 165 -1.08 2.38 -3.91
CA ASN A 165 -2.08 1.32 -3.99
C ASN A 165 -2.96 1.43 -5.25
N PHE A 166 -3.31 2.63 -5.70
CA PHE A 166 -4.00 2.81 -6.98
C PHE A 166 -3.12 2.44 -8.16
N PHE A 167 -1.85 2.87 -8.14
CA PHE A 167 -0.87 2.58 -9.18
C PHE A 167 -0.60 1.07 -9.31
N LEU A 168 -0.40 0.36 -8.19
CA LEU A 168 -0.21 -1.08 -8.17
C LEU A 168 -1.40 -1.82 -8.77
N THR A 169 -2.61 -1.47 -8.35
CA THR A 169 -3.85 -2.08 -8.88
C THR A 169 -3.99 -1.84 -10.38
N TRP A 170 -3.72 -0.61 -10.84
CA TRP A 170 -3.74 -0.28 -12.26
C TRP A 170 -2.71 -1.08 -13.06
N LEU A 171 -1.47 -1.16 -12.56
CA LEU A 171 -0.39 -1.88 -13.21
C LEU A 171 -0.66 -3.39 -13.26
N ALA A 172 -1.18 -3.97 -12.16
CA ALA A 172 -1.58 -5.37 -12.11
C ALA A 172 -2.67 -5.70 -13.14
N ASP A 173 -3.70 -4.85 -13.27
CA ASP A 173 -4.74 -5.01 -14.31
C ASP A 173 -4.15 -4.95 -15.73
N ARG A 174 -3.19 -4.05 -15.99
CA ARG A 174 -2.49 -3.97 -17.28
C ARG A 174 -1.68 -5.23 -17.57
N VAL A 175 -0.88 -5.70 -16.61
CA VAL A 175 -0.07 -6.92 -16.76
C VAL A 175 -0.94 -8.14 -17.00
N VAL A 176 -2.04 -8.31 -16.25
CA VAL A 176 -2.97 -9.42 -16.44
C VAL A 176 -3.61 -9.39 -17.83
N LYS A 177 -3.99 -8.22 -18.34
CA LYS A 177 -4.53 -8.08 -19.71
C LYS A 177 -3.51 -8.45 -20.78
N ILE A 178 -2.24 -8.07 -20.62
CA ILE A 178 -1.15 -8.43 -21.54
C ILE A 178 -0.94 -9.96 -21.52
N LEU A 179 -0.84 -10.55 -20.33
CA LEU A 179 -0.70 -12.00 -20.16
C LEU A 179 -1.87 -12.77 -20.77
N TRP A 180 -3.08 -12.21 -20.74
CA TRP A 180 -4.23 -12.81 -21.39
C TRP A 180 -4.09 -12.77 -22.91
N LYS A 181 -3.76 -11.61 -23.49
CA LYS A 181 -3.56 -11.46 -24.94
C LYS A 181 -2.52 -12.46 -25.47
N LEU A 182 -1.37 -12.56 -24.79
CA LEU A 182 -0.30 -13.48 -25.17
C LEU A 182 -0.70 -14.96 -25.13
N ASN A 183 -1.59 -15.35 -24.21
CA ASN A 183 -2.07 -16.75 -24.13
C ASN A 183 -3.11 -17.07 -25.22
N PHE A 184 -3.92 -16.09 -25.65
CA PHE A 184 -4.81 -16.27 -26.79
C PHE A 184 -4.04 -16.45 -28.10
N ASP A 185 -3.01 -15.63 -28.32
CA ASP A 185 -2.18 -15.69 -29.53
C ASP A 185 -1.40 -17.02 -29.63
N LYS A 186 -1.05 -17.63 -28.49
CA LYS A 186 -0.45 -18.99 -28.45
C LYS A 186 -1.46 -20.10 -28.70
N GLY A 187 -2.73 -19.91 -28.33
CA GLY A 187 -3.81 -20.88 -28.53
C GLY A 187 -4.35 -20.94 -29.96
N GLN A 188 -3.94 -20.02 -30.85
CA GLN A 188 -4.24 -20.03 -32.29
C GLN A 188 -3.11 -20.64 -33.15
N ARG A 189 -2.08 -21.22 -32.53
CA ARG A 189 -0.97 -21.94 -33.22
C ARG A 189 -1.07 -23.46 -33.09
N ILE A 190 -2.28 -24.02 -33.11
CA ILE A 190 -2.52 -25.46 -33.26
C ILE A 190 -3.52 -25.66 -34.39
#